data_AF-A0A0C9SV63-F1
#
_entry.id   AF-A0A0C9SV63-F1
#
_cell.length_a   1.000
_cell.length_b   1.000
_cell.length_c   1.000
_cell.angle_alpha   90.00
_cell.angle_beta   90.00
_cell.angle_gamma   90.00
#
_symmetry.space_group_name_H-M   'P 1'
#
loop_
_entity.id
_entity.type
_entity.pdbx_description
1 polymer ?
#
loop_
_entity_poly.entity_id
_entity_poly.type
_entity_poly.pdbx_seq_one_letter_code
_entity_poly.pdbx_strand_id
1 'polypeptide(L)'
;MSDEGSGPEDDSDKAKDAWKTDMARKAGLAADADLDSMSFLEVMKCPWRSEELGDIYHELYELWRSSLTAQQKKRFHSIRIRDTERESPRTPKDTPYDFGINMEWFDVNKDAPGLRDLLTDWRAYGDPEGFGSKKLREADGEHGNTGNEGSPSAGPSNV
;
A
#
# COMPACT_ATOMS: atom_id res chain seq x y z
N MET A 1 -1.12 5.41 -15.73
CA MET A 1 -0.02 6.34 -15.38
C MET A 1 0.46 5.94 -14.00
N SER A 2 1.74 5.60 -13.81
CA SER A 2 2.25 5.02 -12.56
C SER A 2 2.84 6.11 -11.65
N ASP A 3 2.59 6.07 -10.33
CA ASP A 3 3.21 6.93 -9.31
C ASP A 3 4.66 6.51 -9.01
N GLU A 4 5.37 6.09 -10.06
CA GLU A 4 6.69 5.53 -9.99
C GLU A 4 7.69 6.46 -10.71
N GLY A 5 8.83 6.67 -10.08
CA GLY A 5 9.91 7.53 -10.54
C GLY A 5 11.21 6.75 -10.71
N SER A 6 11.90 7.00 -11.82
CA SER A 6 13.23 6.44 -12.09
C SER A 6 14.23 7.58 -12.12
N GLY A 7 14.76 7.94 -10.95
CA GLY A 7 15.76 8.99 -10.80
C GLY A 7 15.27 10.24 -10.03
N PRO A 8 16.22 11.13 -9.71
CA PRO A 8 15.96 12.40 -9.05
C PRO A 8 15.16 13.37 -9.94
N GLU A 9 14.70 14.47 -9.35
CA GLU A 9 14.08 15.59 -10.08
C GLU A 9 15.10 16.46 -10.82
N ASP A 10 16.32 16.54 -10.29
CA ASP A 10 17.45 17.17 -10.95
C ASP A 10 18.19 16.16 -11.81
N ASP A 11 18.31 16.46 -13.11
CA ASP A 11 18.97 15.60 -14.08
C ASP A 11 20.51 15.62 -14.03
N SER A 12 21.11 16.38 -13.10
CA SER A 12 22.55 16.40 -12.92
C SER A 12 23.11 15.03 -12.50
N ASP A 13 24.31 14.70 -13.00
CA ASP A 13 24.96 13.41 -12.68
C ASP A 13 25.18 13.24 -11.18
N LYS A 14 25.54 14.32 -10.48
CA LYS A 14 25.70 14.31 -9.03
C LYS A 14 24.40 13.98 -8.29
N ALA A 15 23.28 14.53 -8.75
CA ALA A 15 21.97 14.22 -8.17
C ALA A 15 21.58 12.76 -8.44
N LYS A 16 21.89 12.24 -9.63
CA LYS A 16 21.64 10.84 -10.01
C LYS A 16 22.43 9.87 -9.13
N ASP A 17 23.72 10.12 -8.92
CA ASP A 17 24.57 9.28 -8.06
C ASP A 17 24.11 9.30 -6.60
N ALA A 18 23.79 10.49 -6.08
CA ALA A 18 23.28 10.65 -4.72
C ALA A 18 21.93 9.94 -4.53
N TRP A 19 21.01 10.09 -5.49
CA TRP A 19 19.71 9.40 -5.47
C TRP A 19 19.87 7.89 -5.53
N LYS A 20 20.74 7.37 -6.41
CA LYS A 20 20.98 5.93 -6.57
C LYS A 20 21.57 5.33 -5.29
N THR A 21 22.48 6.04 -4.64
CA THR A 21 23.05 5.66 -3.35
C THR A 21 21.99 5.63 -2.25
N ASP A 22 21.09 6.63 -2.21
CA ASP A 22 19.99 6.65 -1.24
C ASP A 22 18.99 5.52 -1.46
N MET A 23 18.64 5.22 -2.72
CA MET A 23 17.76 4.09 -3.06
C MET A 23 18.40 2.75 -2.67
N ALA A 24 19.69 2.57 -2.92
CA ALA A 24 20.42 1.36 -2.52
C ALA A 24 20.43 1.17 -1.00
N ARG A 25 20.66 2.25 -0.25
CA ARG A 25 20.59 2.25 1.22
C ARG A 25 19.19 1.87 1.71
N LYS A 26 18.14 2.46 1.12
CA LYS A 26 16.73 2.13 1.44
C LYS A 26 16.36 0.69 1.06
N ALA A 27 16.98 0.15 0.02
CA ALA A 27 16.86 -1.27 -0.35
C ALA A 27 17.63 -2.22 0.59
N GLY A 28 18.40 -1.70 1.55
CA GLY A 28 19.22 -2.51 2.45
C GLY A 28 20.45 -3.13 1.78
N LEU A 29 20.91 -2.55 0.66
CA LEU A 29 22.12 -3.02 -0.03
C LEU A 29 23.38 -2.61 0.73
N ALA A 30 24.44 -3.41 0.57
CA ALA A 30 25.75 -3.10 1.13
C ALA A 30 26.37 -1.86 0.45
N ALA A 31 27.22 -1.15 1.18
CA ALA A 31 27.86 0.08 0.70
C ALA A 31 28.81 -0.14 -0.50
N ASP A 32 29.30 -1.36 -0.69
CA ASP A 32 30.16 -1.78 -1.79
C ASP A 32 29.40 -2.47 -2.94
N ALA A 33 28.06 -2.44 -2.91
CA ALA A 33 27.26 -2.98 -4.00
C ALA A 33 27.56 -2.27 -5.31
N ASP A 34 27.65 -3.04 -6.41
CA ASP A 34 27.77 -2.49 -7.75
C ASP A 34 26.47 -1.80 -8.16
N LEU A 35 26.37 -0.51 -7.88
CA LEU A 35 25.18 0.27 -8.19
C LEU A 35 25.00 0.39 -9.70
N ASP A 36 26.07 0.44 -10.50
CA ASP A 36 25.99 0.71 -11.95
C ASP A 36 25.18 -0.34 -12.71
N SER A 37 25.21 -1.59 -12.29
CA SER A 37 24.39 -2.67 -12.86
C SER A 37 22.95 -2.72 -12.35
N MET A 38 22.59 -1.88 -11.37
CA MET A 38 21.26 -1.86 -10.75
C MET A 38 20.40 -0.70 -11.26
N SER A 39 19.09 -0.96 -11.39
CA SER A 39 18.08 0.08 -11.54
C SER A 39 17.13 0.09 -10.35
N PHE A 40 16.66 1.28 -10.00
CA PHE A 40 15.72 1.49 -8.91
C PHE A 40 14.46 2.16 -9.44
N LEU A 41 13.33 1.84 -8.82
CA LEU A 41 12.05 2.45 -9.10
C LEU A 41 11.45 2.91 -7.78
N GLU A 42 11.48 4.22 -7.56
CA GLU A 42 10.86 4.85 -6.40
C GLU A 42 9.35 4.86 -6.57
N VAL A 43 8.61 4.39 -5.56
CA VAL A 43 7.16 4.49 -5.48
C VAL A 43 6.84 5.71 -4.64
N MET A 44 6.36 6.77 -5.29
CA MET A 44 6.04 8.03 -4.63
C MET A 44 4.77 7.91 -3.79
N LYS A 45 4.73 8.64 -2.68
CA LYS A 45 3.52 8.82 -1.86
C LYS A 45 2.49 9.63 -2.65
N CYS A 46 1.22 9.28 -2.56
CA CYS A 46 0.14 10.02 -3.21
C CYS A 46 -0.71 10.67 -2.12
N PRO A 47 -0.62 12.00 -1.91
CA PRO A 47 -1.29 12.64 -0.77
C PRO A 47 -2.81 12.42 -0.72
N TRP A 48 -3.45 12.31 -1.88
CA TRP A 48 -4.89 12.05 -2.00
C TRP A 48 -5.29 10.61 -1.65
N ARG A 49 -4.34 9.66 -1.68
CA ARG A 49 -4.61 8.22 -1.56
C ARG A 49 -4.54 7.81 -0.10
N SER A 50 -5.55 7.07 0.36
CA SER A 50 -5.52 6.46 1.68
C SER A 50 -4.42 5.40 1.81
N GLU A 51 -4.03 5.10 3.05
CA GLU A 51 -3.10 4.01 3.35
C GLU A 51 -3.67 2.66 2.87
N GLU A 52 -4.95 2.37 3.16
CA GLU A 52 -5.62 1.13 2.76
C GLU A 52 -5.55 0.87 1.25
N LEU A 53 -5.81 1.88 0.41
CA LEU A 53 -5.68 1.73 -1.04
C LEU A 53 -4.22 1.62 -1.49
N GLY A 54 -3.30 2.29 -0.80
CA GLY A 54 -1.86 2.12 -1.00
C GLY A 54 -1.43 0.66 -0.79
N ASP A 55 -1.84 0.07 0.33
CA ASP A 55 -1.54 -1.33 0.69
C ASP A 55 -2.10 -2.30 -0.35
N ILE A 56 -3.34 -2.11 -0.80
CA ILE A 56 -3.94 -2.93 -1.86
C ILE A 56 -3.10 -2.88 -3.14
N TYR A 57 -2.63 -1.70 -3.56
CA TYR A 57 -1.76 -1.62 -4.74
C TYR A 57 -0.41 -2.30 -4.54
N HIS A 58 0.13 -2.28 -3.32
CA HIS A 58 1.34 -3.01 -3.00
C HIS A 58 1.14 -4.51 -3.02
N GLU A 59 0.05 -5.02 -2.43
CA GLU A 59 -0.31 -6.44 -2.45
C GLU A 59 -0.57 -6.94 -3.87
N LEU A 60 -1.31 -6.18 -4.68
CA LEU A 60 -1.55 -6.50 -6.08
C LEU A 60 -0.23 -6.57 -6.88
N TYR A 61 0.70 -5.66 -6.62
CA TYR A 61 2.03 -5.71 -7.23
C TYR A 61 2.79 -6.98 -6.81
N GLU A 62 2.80 -7.34 -5.53
CA GLU A 62 3.50 -8.54 -5.06
C GLU A 62 2.85 -9.83 -5.58
N LEU A 63 1.52 -9.87 -5.68
CA LEU A 63 0.78 -10.97 -6.27
C LEU A 63 1.13 -11.12 -7.75
N TRP A 64 1.12 -10.00 -8.50
CA TRP A 64 1.56 -9.99 -9.89
C TRP A 64 3.01 -10.46 -10.01
N ARG A 65 3.93 -9.91 -9.20
CA ARG A 65 5.36 -10.27 -9.20
C ARG A 65 5.54 -11.76 -8.92
N SER A 66 4.78 -12.31 -7.99
CA SER A 66 4.82 -13.72 -7.60
C SER A 66 4.29 -14.65 -8.70
N SER A 67 3.31 -14.20 -9.48
CA SER A 67 2.75 -14.95 -10.62
C SER A 67 3.73 -15.13 -11.79
N LEU A 68 4.79 -14.32 -11.86
CA LEU A 68 5.76 -14.38 -12.95
C LEU A 68 6.72 -15.56 -12.83
N THR A 69 7.03 -16.19 -13.97
CA THR A 69 8.11 -17.17 -14.09
C THR A 69 9.48 -16.53 -13.84
N ALA A 70 10.50 -17.33 -13.51
CA ALA A 70 11.86 -16.84 -13.35
C ALA A 70 12.39 -16.12 -14.60
N GLN A 71 12.02 -16.59 -15.81
CA GLN A 71 12.41 -15.94 -17.06
C GLN A 71 11.74 -14.58 -17.26
N GLN A 72 10.46 -14.44 -16.90
CA GLN A 72 9.76 -13.17 -16.94
C GLN A 72 10.31 -12.21 -15.88
N LYS A 73 10.60 -12.70 -14.68
CA LYS A 73 11.17 -11.90 -13.59
C LYS A 73 12.48 -11.22 -14.00
N LYS A 74 13.34 -11.89 -14.79
CA LYS A 74 14.58 -11.33 -15.35
C LYS A 74 14.37 -10.10 -16.24
N ARG A 75 13.19 -9.90 -16.82
CA ARG A 75 12.88 -8.70 -17.62
C ARG A 75 12.67 -7.46 -16.74
N PHE A 76 12.24 -7.67 -15.49
CA PHE A 76 12.02 -6.62 -14.50
C PHE A 76 13.18 -6.60 -13.51
N HIS A 77 14.20 -5.82 -13.86
CA HIS A 77 15.46 -5.69 -13.13
C HIS A 77 15.45 -4.54 -12.11
N SER A 78 14.44 -3.67 -12.15
CA SER A 78 14.33 -2.57 -11.20
C SER A 78 13.92 -3.03 -9.81
N ILE A 79 14.68 -2.60 -8.81
CA ILE A 79 14.36 -2.75 -7.40
C ILE A 79 13.36 -1.65 -7.03
N ARG A 80 12.18 -2.05 -6.54
CA ARG A 80 11.08 -1.14 -6.22
C ARG A 80 11.19 -0.68 -4.77
N ILE A 81 11.27 0.64 -4.54
CA ILE A 81 11.49 1.25 -3.22
C ILE A 81 10.24 2.02 -2.80
N ARG A 82 9.71 1.73 -1.61
CA ARG A 82 8.44 2.30 -1.12
C ARG A 82 8.63 3.40 -0.08
N ASP A 83 9.72 3.32 0.69
CA ASP A 83 9.96 4.19 1.84
C ASP A 83 10.72 5.45 1.41
N THR A 84 10.05 6.26 0.60
CA THR A 84 10.58 7.57 0.20
C THR A 84 9.64 8.70 0.61
N GLU A 85 10.22 9.88 0.81
CA GLU A 85 9.46 11.07 1.19
C GLU A 85 8.92 11.84 -0.03
N ARG A 86 9.16 11.34 -1.24
CA ARG A 86 8.73 12.02 -2.46
C ARG A 86 7.26 11.80 -2.68
N GLU A 87 6.55 12.90 -2.97
CA GLU A 87 5.13 12.88 -3.25
C GLU A 87 4.84 13.07 -4.75
N SER A 88 3.87 12.31 -5.26
CA SER A 88 3.29 12.49 -6.57
C SER A 88 2.12 13.47 -6.46
N PRO A 89 2.16 14.64 -7.13
CA PRO A 89 1.04 15.58 -7.12
C PRO A 89 -0.15 15.11 -7.98
N ARG A 90 -0.04 13.93 -8.61
CA ARG A 90 -1.03 13.45 -9.57
C ARG A 90 -2.26 12.95 -8.84
N THR A 91 -3.39 13.55 -9.19
CA THR A 91 -4.72 13.13 -8.74
C THR A 91 -5.37 12.32 -9.87
N PRO A 92 -6.06 11.20 -9.57
CA PRO A 92 -6.71 10.39 -10.59
C PRO A 92 -7.82 11.18 -11.27
N LYS A 93 -8.04 10.88 -12.55
CA LYS A 93 -9.14 11.48 -13.34
C LYS A 93 -10.48 10.84 -13.01
N ASP A 94 -10.45 9.55 -12.72
CA ASP A 94 -11.63 8.80 -12.30
C ASP A 94 -11.82 8.96 -10.79
N THR A 95 -13.08 8.98 -10.37
CA THR A 95 -13.41 9.10 -8.95
C THR A 95 -13.07 7.79 -8.23
N PRO A 96 -12.20 7.82 -7.21
CA PRO A 96 -11.95 6.65 -6.37
C PRO A 96 -13.15 6.36 -5.46
N TYR A 97 -13.25 5.11 -5.00
CA TYR A 97 -14.15 4.77 -3.89
C TYR A 97 -13.72 5.50 -2.61
N ASP A 98 -14.66 5.72 -1.70
CA ASP A 98 -14.45 6.53 -0.49
C ASP A 98 -13.28 6.03 0.38
N PHE A 99 -13.12 4.71 0.53
CA PHE A 99 -12.02 4.09 1.29
C PHE A 99 -10.66 4.41 0.71
N GLY A 100 -10.60 4.74 -0.59
CA GLY A 100 -9.39 5.08 -1.31
C GLY A 100 -8.94 6.53 -1.13
N ILE A 101 -9.79 7.37 -0.52
CA ILE A 101 -9.56 8.80 -0.38
C ILE A 101 -8.92 9.08 0.99
N ASN A 102 -7.78 9.77 0.98
CA ASN A 102 -7.28 10.45 2.16
C ASN A 102 -8.17 11.67 2.46
N MET A 103 -8.98 11.56 3.51
CA MET A 103 -9.94 12.58 3.86
C MET A 103 -9.33 13.88 4.37
N GLU A 104 -8.19 13.80 5.07
CA GLU A 104 -7.48 14.99 5.52
C GLU A 104 -7.00 15.82 4.33
N TRP A 105 -6.44 15.15 3.32
CA TRP A 105 -6.05 15.81 2.08
C TRP A 105 -7.25 16.35 1.31
N PHE A 106 -8.32 15.56 1.18
CA PHE A 106 -9.52 15.96 0.44
C PHE A 106 -10.17 17.22 1.03
N ASP A 107 -10.34 17.27 2.35
CA ASP A 107 -11.00 18.40 3.01
C ASP A 107 -10.25 19.73 2.84
N VAL A 108 -8.92 19.67 2.73
CA VAL A 108 -8.08 20.85 2.46
C VAL A 108 -8.12 21.27 0.99
N ASN A 109 -8.28 20.32 0.06
CA ASN A 109 -8.06 20.55 -1.37
C ASN A 109 -9.34 20.61 -2.22
N LYS A 110 -10.49 20.18 -1.70
CA LYS A 110 -11.77 20.13 -2.44
C LYS A 110 -12.21 21.45 -3.06
N ASP A 111 -11.84 22.58 -2.45
CA ASP A 111 -12.18 23.92 -2.93
C ASP A 111 -11.00 24.61 -3.66
N ALA A 112 -9.87 23.94 -3.82
CA ALA A 112 -8.68 24.53 -4.42
C ALA A 112 -8.89 24.81 -5.92
N PRO A 113 -8.47 25.99 -6.42
CA PRO A 113 -8.49 26.29 -7.85
C PRO A 113 -7.71 25.23 -8.65
N GLY A 114 -8.37 24.63 -9.64
CA GLY A 114 -7.79 23.56 -10.47
C GLY A 114 -8.07 22.14 -10.00
N LEU A 115 -8.49 21.94 -8.75
CA LEU A 115 -8.92 20.63 -8.23
C LEU A 115 -10.43 20.54 -8.01
N ARG A 116 -11.12 21.65 -7.76
CA ARG A 116 -12.57 21.65 -7.48
C ARG A 116 -13.40 20.84 -8.49
N ASP A 117 -13.21 21.11 -9.78
CA ASP A 117 -13.99 20.45 -10.83
C ASP A 117 -13.63 18.96 -10.94
N LEU A 118 -12.38 18.58 -10.65
CA LEU A 118 -11.92 17.19 -10.61
C LEU A 118 -12.47 16.41 -9.40
N LEU A 119 -12.58 17.10 -8.26
CA LEU A 119 -12.97 16.52 -6.98
C LEU A 119 -14.48 16.57 -6.72
N THR A 120 -15.27 17.14 -7.63
CA THR A 120 -16.71 17.37 -7.45
C THR A 120 -17.47 16.06 -7.17
N ASP A 121 -17.11 14.99 -7.89
CA ASP A 121 -17.80 13.70 -7.80
C ASP A 121 -17.21 12.77 -6.74
N TRP A 122 -16.10 13.16 -6.11
CA TRP A 122 -15.50 12.37 -5.05
C TRP A 122 -16.46 12.29 -3.87
N ARG A 123 -16.52 11.11 -3.22
CA ARG A 123 -17.52 10.75 -2.20
C ARG A 123 -18.92 10.41 -2.71
N ALA A 124 -19.17 10.39 -4.02
CA ALA A 124 -20.50 10.06 -4.55
C ALA A 124 -20.82 8.55 -4.54
N TYR A 125 -19.81 7.67 -4.51
CA TYR A 125 -19.99 6.23 -4.73
C TYR A 125 -19.99 5.39 -3.44
N GLY A 126 -19.43 5.89 -2.34
CA GLY A 126 -19.30 5.14 -1.09
C GLY A 126 -18.31 3.97 -1.18
N ASP A 127 -18.26 3.17 -0.11
CA ASP A 127 -17.36 2.01 -0.05
C ASP A 127 -17.98 0.76 -0.68
N PRO A 128 -17.20 -0.08 -1.37
CA PRO A 128 -17.59 -1.46 -1.68
C PRO A 128 -17.68 -2.33 -0.42
N GLU A 129 -18.43 -3.43 -0.48
CA GLU A 129 -18.52 -4.40 0.62
C GLU A 129 -17.13 -4.97 0.96
N GLY A 130 -16.79 -5.01 2.24
CA GLY A 130 -15.49 -5.51 2.72
C GLY A 130 -14.35 -4.50 2.73
N PHE A 131 -14.58 -3.24 2.30
CA PHE A 131 -13.57 -2.18 2.26
C PHE A 131 -13.98 -0.98 3.13
N GLY A 132 -13.00 -0.22 3.62
CA GLY A 132 -13.23 1.03 4.35
C GLY A 132 -14.26 0.87 5.47
N SER A 133 -15.30 1.71 5.45
CA SER A 133 -16.38 1.70 6.44
C SER A 133 -17.28 0.45 6.40
N LYS A 134 -17.24 -0.33 5.31
CA LYS A 134 -17.99 -1.58 5.14
C LYS A 134 -17.15 -2.83 5.39
N LYS A 135 -15.93 -2.68 5.91
CA LYS A 135 -15.14 -3.81 6.37
C LYS A 135 -15.74 -4.33 7.68
N LEU A 136 -16.17 -5.60 7.69
CA LEU A 136 -16.58 -6.27 8.92
C LEU A 136 -15.39 -6.22 9.88
N ARG A 137 -15.57 -5.59 11.05
CA ARG A 137 -14.60 -5.74 12.13
C ARG A 137 -14.65 -7.19 12.55
N GLU A 138 -13.57 -7.93 12.34
CA GLU A 138 -13.42 -9.25 12.93
C GLU A 138 -13.68 -9.06 14.43
N ALA A 139 -14.72 -9.73 14.93
CA ALA A 139 -15.02 -9.72 16.34
C ALA A 139 -13.79 -10.26 17.05
N ASP A 140 -13.18 -9.44 17.91
CA ASP A 140 -12.09 -9.85 18.79
C ASP A 140 -12.43 -11.21 19.38
N GLY A 141 -11.60 -12.21 19.06
CA GLY A 141 -11.81 -13.58 19.49
C GLY A 141 -11.87 -13.64 20.99
N GLU A 142 -13.07 -13.77 21.55
CA GLU A 142 -13.24 -14.17 22.93
C GLU A 142 -12.83 -15.65 23.02
N HIS A 143 -11.57 -15.85 23.43
CA HIS A 143 -11.06 -17.11 23.92
C HIS A 143 -11.91 -17.56 25.12
N GLY A 144 -13.00 -18.27 24.84
CA GLY A 144 -13.74 -19.05 25.83
C GLY A 144 -12.98 -20.31 26.20
N ASN A 145 -11.86 -20.16 26.93
CA ASN A 145 -11.27 -21.27 27.69
C ASN A 145 -11.91 -21.31 29.08
N THR A 146 -12.93 -22.14 29.27
CA THR A 146 -13.30 -22.85 30.51
C THR A 146 -14.31 -23.93 30.10
N GLY A 147 -14.30 -25.18 30.55
CA GLY A 147 -13.44 -25.93 31.44
C GLY A 147 -13.92 -27.39 31.30
N ASN A 148 -12.96 -28.30 31.23
CA ASN A 148 -13.19 -29.72 31.37
C ASN A 148 -13.65 -29.99 32.81
N GLU A 149 -14.94 -30.25 33.03
CA GLU A 149 -15.42 -30.83 34.29
C GLU A 149 -16.12 -32.16 34.00
N GLY A 150 -15.50 -33.20 34.54
CA GLY A 150 -15.85 -34.58 34.32
C GLY A 150 -17.23 -34.94 34.86
N SER A 151 -17.92 -35.80 34.11
CA SER A 151 -19.11 -36.48 34.57
C SER A 151 -18.80 -37.33 35.81
N PRO A 152 -19.42 -37.08 36.97
CA PRO A 152 -19.38 -38.02 38.08
C PRO A 152 -20.37 -39.14 37.77
N SER A 153 -19.85 -40.37 37.73
CA SER A 153 -20.63 -41.59 37.86
C SER A 153 -21.37 -41.57 39.20
N ALA A 154 -22.70 -41.60 39.15
CA ALA A 154 -23.53 -41.90 40.30
C ALA A 154 -24.79 -42.65 39.85
N GLY A 155 -24.78 -43.97 40.03
CA GLY A 155 -26.02 -44.67 40.41
C GLY A 155 -26.47 -44.16 41.80
N PRO A 156 -27.73 -44.38 42.21
CA PRO A 156 -28.09 -45.72 42.67
C PRO A 156 -29.55 -46.15 42.43
N SER A 157 -29.77 -47.40 42.87
CA SER A 157 -30.95 -48.26 42.91
C SER A 157 -32.24 -47.75 43.58
N ASN A 158 -33.28 -48.58 43.38
CA ASN A 158 -34.54 -48.81 44.12
C ASN A 158 -35.78 -48.21 43.43
N VAL A 159 -36.89 -48.93 43.23
CA VAL A 159 -37.51 -50.09 43.95
C VAL A 159 -38.03 -51.11 42.95
#